data_AF-A0A6M3MBX5-F1
#
_entry.id   AF-A0A6M3MBX5-F1
#
_cell.length_a   1.000
_cell.length_b   1.000
_cell.length_c   1.000
_cell.angle_alpha   90.00
_cell.angle_beta   90.00
_cell.angle_gamma   90.00
#
_symmetry.space_group_name_H-M   'P 1'
#
loop_
_entity.id
_entity.type
_entity.pdbx_description
1 polymer ?
#
loop_
_entity_poly.entity_id
_entity_poly.type
_entity_poly.pdbx_seq_one_letter_code
_entity_poly.pdbx_strand_id
1 'polypeptide(L)'
;KAVVTPFLSGKITPGEPRETGGGNESVDGIPDLVNGSAPSVAEFTVRQWDQDVITFIKGWGCEALDVIFINENGQFGYSDAGATAFEGFPMDGFSIGDLEMGDFDGADTNKLKFYLRSNWSDTFEISAATAFALTLVNTA
;
A
#
# COMPACT_ATOMS: atom_id res chain seq x y z
N LYS A 1 0.66 8.18 15.55
CA LYS A 1 1.96 8.74 15.15
C LYS A 1 2.19 8.33 13.71
N ALA A 2 2.47 9.25 12.79
CA ALA A 2 2.82 8.88 11.42
C ALA A 2 4.34 8.75 11.31
N VAL A 3 4.81 7.82 10.46
CA VAL A 3 6.21 7.71 10.07
C VAL A 3 6.30 7.91 8.57
N VAL A 4 7.07 8.90 8.16
CA VAL A 4 7.29 9.18 6.74
C VAL A 4 8.45 8.34 6.27
N THR A 5 8.19 7.49 5.27
CA THR A 5 9.24 6.77 4.59
C THR A 5 9.91 7.68 3.55
N PRO A 6 11.23 7.55 3.33
CA PRO A 6 11.85 8.00 2.10
C PRO A 6 11.10 7.51 0.86
N PHE A 7 11.32 8.16 -0.29
CA PHE A 7 10.69 7.76 -1.54
C PHE A 7 11.01 6.30 -1.88
N LEU A 8 9.95 5.54 -2.11
CA LEU A 8 10.01 4.13 -2.46
C LEU A 8 9.77 3.96 -3.95
N SER A 9 10.54 3.08 -4.58
CA SER A 9 10.27 2.67 -5.96
C SER A 9 9.43 1.39 -5.95
N GLY A 10 8.29 1.38 -6.63
CA GLY A 10 7.45 0.20 -6.66
C GLY A 10 6.17 0.41 -7.46
N LYS A 11 5.27 -0.55 -7.34
CA LYS A 11 3.96 -0.50 -7.97
C LYS A 11 2.91 -1.12 -7.06
N ILE A 12 1.68 -0.68 -7.25
CA ILE A 12 0.50 -1.34 -6.70
C ILE A 12 -0.13 -2.10 -7.86
N THR A 13 -0.17 -3.42 -7.75
CA THR A 13 -0.78 -4.30 -8.75
C THR A 13 -2.23 -4.52 -8.34
N PRO A 14 -3.21 -4.17 -9.18
CA PRO A 14 -4.62 -4.41 -8.88
C PRO A 14 -4.88 -5.91 -8.78
N GLY A 15 -5.82 -6.31 -7.93
CA GLY A 15 -6.24 -7.70 -7.85
C GLY A 15 -7.17 -8.07 -9.01
N GLU A 16 -7.12 -9.33 -9.42
CA GLU A 16 -7.99 -9.87 -10.47
C GLU A 16 -9.46 -9.92 -10.01
N PRO A 17 -10.42 -9.80 -10.95
CA PRO A 17 -11.82 -10.01 -10.67
C PRO A 17 -12.08 -11.40 -10.07
N ARG A 18 -13.06 -11.48 -9.16
CA ARG A 18 -13.51 -12.77 -8.64
C ARG A 18 -14.57 -13.36 -9.56
N GLU A 19 -14.41 -14.62 -9.94
CA GLU A 19 -15.36 -15.34 -10.80
C GLU A 19 -16.09 -16.43 -10.01
N THR A 20 -17.36 -16.68 -10.33
CA THR A 20 -18.14 -17.80 -9.81
C THR A 20 -18.94 -18.47 -10.94
N GLY A 21 -19.24 -19.76 -10.78
CA GLY A 21 -19.90 -20.54 -11.83
C GLY A 21 -18.98 -20.90 -12.99
N GLY A 22 -19.59 -21.24 -14.14
CA GLY A 22 -18.92 -21.71 -15.35
C GLY A 22 -19.53 -23.01 -15.89
N GLY A 23 -19.35 -23.25 -17.20
CA GLY A 23 -19.86 -24.45 -17.86
C GLY A 23 -21.40 -24.50 -17.89
N ASN A 24 -22.01 -25.56 -17.35
CA ASN A 24 -23.47 -25.74 -17.42
C ASN A 24 -24.24 -24.94 -16.34
N GLU A 25 -23.52 -24.26 -15.44
CA GLU A 25 -24.09 -23.43 -14.36
C GLU A 25 -24.30 -21.96 -14.75
N SER A 26 -23.70 -21.51 -15.86
CA SER A 26 -23.76 -20.13 -16.33
C SER A 26 -24.26 -20.04 -17.78
N VAL A 27 -24.94 -18.95 -18.13
CA VAL A 27 -25.45 -18.72 -19.49
C VAL A 27 -24.27 -18.66 -20.46
N ASP A 28 -24.31 -19.46 -21.53
CA ASP A 28 -23.24 -19.63 -22.53
C ASP A 28 -21.89 -20.13 -21.97
N GLY A 29 -21.87 -20.66 -20.74
CA GLY A 29 -20.65 -21.15 -20.09
C GLY A 29 -19.65 -20.08 -19.70
N ILE A 30 -20.03 -18.81 -19.78
CA ILE A 30 -19.24 -17.66 -19.36
C ILE A 30 -19.35 -17.54 -17.82
N PRO A 31 -18.24 -17.50 -17.07
CA PRO A 31 -18.28 -17.31 -15.62
C PRO A 31 -18.97 -16.00 -15.24
N ASP A 32 -19.76 -16.02 -14.16
CA ASP A 32 -20.35 -14.82 -13.61
C ASP A 32 -19.29 -14.07 -12.77
N LEU A 33 -19.08 -12.79 -13.07
CA LEU A 33 -18.20 -11.93 -12.29
C LEU A 33 -18.88 -11.63 -10.94
N VAL A 34 -18.28 -12.10 -9.85
CA VAL A 34 -18.71 -11.75 -8.49
C VAL A 34 -18.27 -10.32 -8.21
N ASN A 35 -19.14 -9.54 -7.58
CA ASN A 35 -18.80 -8.18 -7.20
C ASN A 35 -17.60 -8.15 -6.23
N GLY A 36 -16.56 -7.41 -6.60
CA GLY A 36 -15.29 -7.31 -5.88
C GLY A 36 -14.12 -8.00 -6.59
N SER A 37 -12.91 -7.57 -6.25
CA SER A 37 -11.65 -8.10 -6.76
C SER A 37 -10.82 -8.74 -5.64
N ALA A 38 -9.78 -9.47 -6.01
CA ALA A 38 -8.74 -9.83 -5.05
C ALA A 38 -8.10 -8.56 -4.45
N PRO A 39 -7.52 -8.63 -3.24
CA PRO A 39 -6.76 -7.52 -2.68
C PRO A 39 -5.66 -7.06 -3.64
N SER A 40 -5.47 -5.75 -3.75
CA SER A 40 -4.35 -5.18 -4.52
C SER A 40 -3.05 -5.43 -3.77
N VAL A 41 -1.99 -5.76 -4.49
CA VAL A 41 -0.68 -6.05 -3.91
C VAL A 41 0.24 -4.87 -4.11
N ALA A 42 0.68 -4.26 -3.02
CA ALA A 42 1.64 -3.18 -3.05
C ALA A 42 3.05 -3.73 -2.79
N GLU A 43 3.95 -3.56 -3.76
CA GLU A 43 5.32 -4.06 -3.68
C GLU A 43 6.30 -2.92 -3.97
N PHE A 44 7.16 -2.65 -2.99
CA PHE A 44 8.12 -1.56 -3.02
C PHE A 44 9.52 -2.06 -2.70
N THR A 45 10.52 -1.41 -3.30
CA THR A 45 11.93 -1.63 -3.01
C THR A 45 12.48 -0.45 -2.21
N VAL A 46 12.97 -0.78 -1.03
CA VAL A 46 13.71 0.13 -0.16
C VAL A 46 15.19 -0.01 -0.49
N ARG A 47 15.88 1.10 -0.79
CA ARG A 47 17.32 1.09 -1.15
C ARG A 47 18.13 1.83 -0.10
N GLN A 48 19.24 1.23 0.33
CA GLN A 48 20.26 1.88 1.18
C GLN A 48 19.75 2.44 2.51
N TRP A 49 18.75 1.81 3.11
CA TRP A 49 18.32 2.18 4.46
C TRP A 49 19.17 1.48 5.52
N ASP A 50 19.36 2.17 6.64
CA ASP A 50 20.01 1.60 7.81
C ASP A 50 19.21 0.37 8.31
N GLN A 51 19.92 -0.72 8.58
CA GLN A 51 19.31 -1.97 9.02
C GLN A 51 18.69 -1.86 10.43
N ASP A 52 19.11 -0.89 11.25
CA ASP A 52 18.44 -0.59 12.52
C ASP A 52 17.03 -0.04 12.28
N VAL A 53 16.86 0.82 11.27
CA VAL A 53 15.54 1.35 10.85
C VAL A 53 14.68 0.23 10.28
N ILE A 54 15.26 -0.64 9.43
CA ILE A 54 14.54 -1.81 8.89
C ILE A 54 14.07 -2.74 10.01
N THR A 55 14.92 -3.00 10.99
CA THR A 55 14.60 -3.87 12.14
C THR A 55 13.46 -3.28 12.98
N PHE A 56 13.47 -1.96 13.19
CA PHE A 56 12.38 -1.27 13.86
C PHE A 56 11.05 -1.40 13.09
N ILE A 57 11.06 -1.19 11.77
CA ILE A 57 9.87 -1.31 10.91
C ILE A 57 9.34 -2.74 10.84
N LYS A 58 10.23 -3.76 10.86
CA LYS A 58 9.82 -5.17 10.97
C LYS A 58 8.93 -5.41 12.19
N GLY A 59 9.15 -4.66 13.28
CA GLY A 59 8.32 -4.73 14.48
C GLY A 59 6.84 -4.39 14.27
N TRP A 60 6.51 -3.64 13.22
CA TRP A 60 5.12 -3.24 12.93
C TRP A 60 4.31 -4.27 12.16
N GLY A 61 4.90 -5.41 11.75
CA GLY A 61 4.20 -6.45 10.99
C GLY A 61 2.93 -7.02 11.67
N CYS A 62 2.80 -6.84 12.98
CA CYS A 62 1.65 -7.28 13.76
C CYS A 62 0.69 -6.14 14.17
N GLU A 63 1.03 -4.88 13.87
CA GLU A 63 0.21 -3.73 14.22
C GLU A 63 -0.89 -3.49 13.17
N ALA A 64 -1.98 -2.84 13.58
CA ALA A 64 -2.97 -2.32 12.65
C ALA A 64 -2.45 -0.99 12.10
N LEU A 65 -2.08 -0.97 10.82
CA LEU A 65 -1.46 0.17 10.16
C LEU A 65 -2.32 0.69 9.01
N ASP A 66 -2.31 2.00 8.82
CA ASP A 66 -2.88 2.66 7.65
C ASP A 66 -1.76 3.32 6.82
N VAL A 67 -1.93 3.37 5.50
CA VAL A 67 -1.00 4.03 4.57
C VAL A 67 -1.60 5.27 3.94
N ILE A 68 -0.78 6.31 3.83
CA ILE A 68 -1.06 7.52 3.06
C ILE A 68 0.06 7.65 2.02
N PHE A 69 -0.30 7.93 0.78
CA PHE A 69 0.67 8.08 -0.30
C PHE A 69 1.09 9.54 -0.45
N ILE A 70 2.36 9.78 -0.77
CA ILE A 70 2.87 11.13 -1.03
C ILE A 70 3.57 11.10 -2.39
N ASN A 71 3.16 11.97 -3.30
CA ASN A 71 3.79 12.09 -4.61
C ASN A 71 4.96 13.08 -4.61
N GLU A 72 5.68 13.17 -5.73
CA GLU A 72 6.84 14.05 -5.90
C GLU A 72 6.50 15.55 -5.77
N ASN A 73 5.24 15.93 -5.96
CA ASN A 73 4.75 17.29 -5.78
C ASN A 73 4.35 17.60 -4.33
N GLY A 74 4.56 16.67 -3.40
CA GLY A 74 4.16 16.81 -1.99
C GLY A 74 2.64 16.78 -1.78
N GLN A 75 1.89 16.21 -2.74
CA GLN A 75 0.46 15.99 -2.61
C GLN A 75 0.20 14.66 -1.91
N PHE A 76 -0.86 14.61 -1.11
CA PHE A 76 -1.25 13.44 -0.35
C PHE A 76 -2.34 12.68 -1.09
N GLY A 77 -2.15 11.38 -1.25
CA GLY A 77 -3.16 10.41 -1.67
C GLY A 77 -3.73 9.70 -0.44
N TYR A 78 -5.01 9.87 -0.18
CA TYR A 78 -5.70 9.39 1.02
C TYR A 78 -7.15 8.95 0.70
N SER A 79 -7.82 8.36 1.68
CA SER A 79 -9.22 7.96 1.59
C SER A 79 -10.15 9.09 2.07
N ASP A 80 -11.17 9.43 1.29
CA ASP A 80 -12.22 10.39 1.65
C ASP A 80 -13.50 9.72 2.18
N ALA A 81 -13.50 8.40 2.30
CA ALA A 81 -14.67 7.58 2.65
C ALA A 81 -15.30 7.90 4.01
N GLY A 82 -14.52 8.49 4.92
CA GLY A 82 -14.87 8.68 6.32
C GLY A 82 -15.45 10.05 6.65
N ALA A 83 -15.89 10.21 7.91
CA ALA A 83 -16.50 11.45 8.39
C ALA A 83 -15.54 12.65 8.42
N THR A 84 -14.23 12.41 8.43
CA THR A 84 -13.18 13.43 8.54
C THR A 84 -12.46 13.75 7.23
N ALA A 85 -12.88 13.16 6.10
CA ALA A 85 -12.38 13.43 4.74
C ALA A 85 -10.84 13.34 4.55
N PHE A 86 -10.11 12.74 5.49
CA PHE A 86 -8.66 12.49 5.39
C PHE A 86 -8.29 11.28 6.26
N GLU A 87 -8.34 10.09 5.67
CA GLU A 87 -8.02 8.82 6.32
C GLU A 87 -6.99 8.03 5.52
N GLY A 88 -6.17 7.21 6.17
CA GLY A 88 -5.27 6.30 5.47
C GLY A 88 -6.00 5.06 4.96
N PHE A 89 -5.36 4.30 4.07
CA PHE A 89 -5.85 3.01 3.63
C PHE A 89 -5.36 1.91 4.58
N PRO A 90 -6.26 1.10 5.15
CA PRO A 90 -5.85 -0.02 5.99
C PRO A 90 -4.96 -0.99 5.22
N MET A 91 -3.80 -1.30 5.79
CA MET A 91 -2.86 -2.28 5.25
C MET A 91 -3.08 -3.64 5.91
N ASP A 92 -3.23 -4.67 5.08
CA ASP A 92 -3.26 -6.06 5.54
C ASP A 92 -1.94 -6.76 5.16
N GLY A 93 -1.40 -7.61 6.03
CA GLY A 93 -0.21 -8.42 5.75
C GLY A 93 1.08 -7.63 5.50
N PHE A 94 1.28 -6.53 6.22
CA PHE A 94 2.49 -5.72 6.13
C PHE A 94 3.74 -6.53 6.45
N SER A 95 4.74 -6.45 5.58
CA SER A 95 6.03 -7.11 5.77
C SER A 95 7.15 -6.32 5.10
N ILE A 96 8.34 -6.40 5.69
CA ILE A 96 9.58 -5.96 5.06
C ILE A 96 10.58 -7.10 5.13
N GLY A 97 11.12 -7.46 3.97
CA GLY A 97 12.02 -8.59 3.78
C GLY A 97 13.41 -8.36 4.35
N ASP A 98 14.19 -9.43 4.38
CA ASP A 98 15.60 -9.38 4.74
C ASP A 98 16.43 -8.60 3.72
N LEU A 99 17.66 -8.26 4.13
CA LEU A 99 18.61 -7.53 3.30
C LEU A 99 19.00 -8.39 2.10
N GLU A 100 18.64 -7.92 0.91
CA GLU A 100 19.17 -8.40 -0.35
C GLU A 100 20.44 -7.59 -0.63
N MET A 101 21.59 -8.25 -0.53
CA MET A 101 22.88 -7.62 -0.82
C MET A 101 22.96 -7.30 -2.31
N GLY A 102 23.33 -6.05 -2.62
CA GLY A 102 23.61 -5.63 -3.98
C GLY A 102 24.91 -6.24 -4.51
N ASP A 103 25.09 -6.19 -5.83
CA ASP A 103 26.36 -6.51 -6.48
C ASP A 103 27.19 -5.24 -6.71
N PHE A 104 28.15 -5.26 -7.64
CA PHE A 104 29.02 -4.11 -7.91
C PHE A 104 28.25 -2.87 -8.42
N ASP A 105 27.13 -3.08 -9.11
CA ASP A 105 26.31 -2.02 -9.69
C ASP A 105 24.98 -1.83 -8.93
N GLY A 106 24.57 -2.82 -8.14
CA GLY A 106 23.35 -2.84 -7.35
C GLY A 106 23.55 -2.29 -5.93
N ALA A 107 22.60 -1.48 -5.47
CA ALA A 107 22.53 -1.10 -4.06
C ALA A 107 21.95 -2.23 -3.22
N ASP A 108 22.29 -2.27 -1.93
CA ASP A 108 21.60 -3.12 -0.96
C ASP A 108 20.12 -2.71 -0.85
N THR A 109 19.24 -3.70 -0.84
CA THR A 109 17.79 -3.48 -0.84
C THR A 109 17.03 -4.34 0.17
N ASN A 110 15.87 -3.84 0.57
CA ASN A 110 14.85 -4.62 1.27
C ASN A 110 13.54 -4.50 0.49
N LYS A 111 12.75 -5.58 0.45
CA LYS A 111 11.44 -5.59 -0.21
C LYS A 111 10.34 -5.32 0.81
N LEU A 112 9.54 -4.30 0.59
CA LEU A 112 8.37 -3.97 1.40
C LEU A 112 7.12 -4.43 0.65
N LYS A 113 6.22 -5.10 1.36
CA LYS A 113 5.00 -5.64 0.79
C LYS A 113 3.83 -5.53 1.75
N PHE A 114 2.67 -5.13 1.24
CA PHE A 114 1.39 -5.16 1.93
C PHE A 114 0.25 -5.32 0.94
N TYR A 115 -0.94 -5.59 1.45
CA TYR A 115 -2.16 -5.72 0.69
C TYR A 115 -3.13 -4.59 1.02
N LEU A 116 -3.80 -4.10 -0.02
CA LEU A 116 -4.91 -3.17 0.09
C LEU A 116 -6.20 -3.92 -0.25
N ARG A 117 -7.26 -3.67 0.51
CA ARG A 117 -8.55 -4.36 0.33
C ARG A 117 -9.15 -4.11 -1.05
N SER A 118 -10.06 -4.99 -1.46
CA SER A 118 -10.85 -4.78 -2.68
C SER A 118 -11.46 -3.38 -2.68
N ASN A 119 -11.45 -2.72 -3.83
CA ASN A 119 -12.10 -1.42 -4.05
C ASN A 119 -11.53 -0.26 -3.20
N TRP A 120 -10.32 -0.40 -2.64
CA TRP A 120 -9.67 0.67 -1.88
C TRP A 120 -9.51 1.97 -2.68
N SER A 121 -9.38 1.86 -4.01
CA SER A 121 -9.20 3.00 -4.91
C SER A 121 -10.47 3.80 -5.16
N ASP A 122 -11.65 3.29 -4.80
CA ASP A 122 -12.94 3.95 -5.11
C ASP A 122 -13.12 5.24 -4.30
N THR A 123 -12.42 5.36 -3.17
CA THR A 123 -12.45 6.51 -2.25
C THR A 123 -11.12 7.26 -2.26
N PHE A 124 -10.31 7.05 -3.30
CA PHE A 124 -8.97 7.64 -3.39
C PHE A 124 -9.04 9.08 -3.87
N GLU A 125 -8.54 9.99 -3.04
CA GLU A 125 -8.46 11.42 -3.31
C GLU A 125 -7.02 11.92 -3.25
N ILE A 126 -6.69 12.91 -4.08
CA ILE A 126 -5.40 13.62 -4.07
C ILE A 126 -5.63 15.10 -3.80
N SER A 127 -4.98 15.62 -2.76
CA SER A 127 -4.97 17.07 -2.51
C SER A 127 -3.61 17.58 -2.02
N ALA A 128 -3.44 18.90 -2.10
CA ALA A 128 -2.25 19.56 -1.55
C ALA A 128 -2.23 19.44 -0.02
N ALA A 129 -1.03 19.53 0.57
CA ALA A 129 -0.85 19.47 2.01
C ALA A 129 -1.78 20.45 2.76
N THR A 130 -2.70 19.91 3.57
CA THR A 130 -3.50 20.70 4.50
C THR A 130 -2.76 20.86 5.83
N ALA A 131 -3.19 21.80 6.67
CA ALA A 131 -2.62 21.96 8.01
C ALA A 131 -2.74 20.66 8.83
N PHE A 132 -3.84 19.92 8.70
CA PHE A 132 -4.03 18.62 9.36
C PHE A 132 -3.01 17.58 8.89
N ALA A 133 -2.86 17.39 7.56
CA ALA A 133 -1.87 16.47 6.98
C ALA A 133 -0.45 16.80 7.45
N LEU A 134 -0.13 18.10 7.51
CA LEU A 134 1.16 18.58 7.98
C LEU A 134 1.38 18.31 9.47
N THR A 135 0.33 18.38 10.29
CA THR A 135 0.40 18.08 11.74
C THR A 135 0.62 16.59 11.98
N LEU A 136 0.03 15.73 11.15
CA LEU A 136 0.20 14.28 11.21
C LEU A 136 1.65 13.87 10.94
N VAL A 137 2.29 14.50 9.95
CA VAL A 137 3.68 14.26 9.56
C VAL A 137 4.69 14.87 10.54
N ASN A 138 4.41 16.06 11.09
CA ASN A 138 5.36 16.81 11.92
C ASN A 138 5.32 16.47 13.41
N THR A 139 4.43 15.59 13.88
CA THR A 139 4.35 15.17 15.29
C THR A 139 5.32 14.02 15.64
N ALA A 140 6.49 14.00 14.99
CA ALA A 140 7.55 13.01 15.22
C ALA A 140 8.29 13.22 16.55
#